data_AF-A0AAW9R2K6-F1
#
_entry.id   AF-A0AAW9R2K6-F1
#
_cell.length_a   1.000
_cell.length_b   1.000
_cell.length_c   1.000
_cell.angle_alpha   90.00
_cell.angle_beta   90.00
_cell.angle_gamma   90.00
#
_symmetry.space_group_name_H-M   'P 1'
#
loop_
_entity.id
_entity.type
_entity.pdbx_description
1 polymer ?
#
loop_
_entity_poly.entity_id
_entity_poly.type
_entity_poly.pdbx_seq_one_letter_code
_entity_poly.pdbx_strand_id
1 'polypeptide(L)'
;MLSTYPFRDASMSVGGASFIVSPIEGTMQGNASGQLADGGLCTSAGSWGGKVVMCERGTTSFADKVAAAQAGGASAVVIYNNVPGGFAGTLGTGTSSVPALSMSQEDGQALVGGSLGQTASVSSVPQSNASGYAYLDGTSMATPHVSGGAAVVWSANPSASNQQVRAALTSTALDLGTAGRDNYYGYGLMQVFAAVEALVGGGGTGPGPGPVAAPSSLTAYNYGTIKGNVEFGLQWSGGDVKIDVYRSGSKVASGVGNTGSYTDRVKVKKNTSGTFTYQVCNAGTSDCSAGASVAY
;
A
#
# COMPACT_ATOMS: atom_id res chain seq x y z
N MET A 1 12.56 0.12 -3.69
CA MET A 1 12.60 -1.37 -3.78
C MET A 1 14.00 -1.87 -3.50
N LEU A 2 14.17 -3.10 -3.00
CA LEU A 2 15.49 -3.66 -2.69
C LEU A 2 16.18 -4.15 -3.98
N SER A 3 17.39 -3.67 -4.25
CA SER A 3 18.19 -4.06 -5.42
C SER A 3 19.50 -4.71 -4.98
N THR A 4 19.97 -5.71 -5.71
CA THR A 4 21.38 -6.08 -5.66
C THR A 4 22.19 -4.90 -6.16
N TYR A 5 23.23 -4.55 -5.42
CA TYR A 5 24.03 -3.37 -5.69
C TYR A 5 25.50 -3.75 -5.47
N PRO A 6 26.38 -3.61 -6.48
CA PRO A 6 27.78 -4.07 -6.40
C PRO A 6 28.65 -3.21 -5.47
N PHE A 7 28.02 -2.23 -4.83
CA PHE A 7 28.58 -1.37 -3.81
C PHE A 7 27.78 -1.55 -2.53
N ARG A 8 28.44 -1.43 -1.38
CA ARG A 8 27.77 -1.39 -0.08
C ARG A 8 28.06 -0.04 0.55
N ASP A 9 27.07 0.86 0.49
CA ASP A 9 27.26 2.25 0.93
C ASP A 9 27.19 2.39 2.46
N ALA A 10 26.54 1.44 3.13
CA ALA A 10 26.47 1.39 4.57
C ALA A 10 26.25 -0.03 5.12
N SER A 11 26.60 -0.22 6.38
CA SER A 11 26.33 -1.45 7.13
C SER A 11 26.01 -1.15 8.58
N MET A 12 25.09 -1.94 9.13
CA MET A 12 24.83 -1.94 10.56
C MET A 12 24.73 -3.38 11.05
N SER A 13 25.33 -3.65 12.20
CA SER A 13 25.08 -4.87 12.95
C SER A 13 24.85 -4.58 14.43
N VAL A 14 23.99 -5.36 15.06
CA VAL A 14 23.67 -5.27 16.50
C VAL A 14 23.67 -6.68 17.07
N GLY A 15 24.45 -6.93 18.12
CA GLY A 15 24.50 -8.25 18.74
C GLY A 15 24.94 -9.40 17.79
N GLY A 16 25.62 -9.07 16.69
CA GLY A 16 26.00 -10.03 15.64
C GLY A 16 24.99 -10.20 14.50
N ALA A 17 23.76 -9.72 14.64
CA ALA A 17 22.78 -9.68 13.55
C ALA A 17 23.06 -8.49 12.62
N SER A 18 22.93 -8.70 11.30
CA SER A 18 23.11 -7.64 10.30
C SER A 18 21.76 -7.08 9.85
N PHE A 19 21.71 -5.76 9.65
CA PHE A 19 20.50 -5.06 9.26
C PHE A 19 20.67 -4.36 7.91
N ILE A 20 19.55 -4.22 7.18
CA ILE A 20 19.51 -3.46 5.95
C ILE A 20 19.38 -1.99 6.31
N VAL A 21 20.34 -1.20 5.84
CA VAL A 21 20.44 0.23 6.12
C VAL A 21 20.86 0.96 4.86
N SER A 22 20.55 2.24 4.78
CA SER A 22 21.02 3.13 3.70
C SER A 22 21.63 4.38 4.31
N PRO A 23 22.77 4.88 3.80
CA PRO A 23 23.35 6.11 4.33
C PRO A 23 22.40 7.29 4.10
N ILE A 24 22.34 8.20 5.07
CA ILE A 24 21.70 9.49 4.86
C ILE A 24 22.71 10.36 4.11
N GLU A 25 22.30 10.88 2.96
CA GLU A 25 23.15 11.72 2.13
C GLU A 25 23.56 13.01 2.87
N GLY A 26 24.81 13.43 2.71
CA GLY A 26 25.35 14.63 3.37
C GLY A 26 25.90 14.40 4.78
N THR A 27 25.87 13.17 5.30
CA THR A 27 26.48 12.86 6.60
C THR A 27 27.99 12.61 6.50
N MET A 28 28.69 12.66 7.63
CA MET A 28 30.05 12.14 7.73
C MET A 28 30.09 10.67 7.27
N GLN A 29 31.06 10.33 6.42
CA GLN A 29 31.40 8.93 6.14
C GLN A 29 32.41 8.43 7.16
N GLY A 30 32.10 7.30 7.79
CA GLY A 30 32.96 6.74 8.82
C GLY A 30 32.37 5.51 9.47
N ASN A 31 33.16 4.95 10.39
CA ASN A 31 32.78 3.84 11.24
C ASN A 31 32.53 4.36 12.66
N ALA A 32 31.50 3.83 13.29
CA ALA A 32 31.18 4.14 14.68
C ALA A 32 30.62 2.89 15.36
N SER A 33 30.81 2.80 16.66
CA SER A 33 30.19 1.78 17.48
C SER A 33 29.78 2.35 18.82
N GLY A 34 28.87 1.67 19.49
CA GLY A 34 28.32 2.11 20.75
C GLY A 34 27.15 1.24 21.17
N GLN A 35 26.71 1.41 22.43
CA GLN A 35 25.47 0.78 22.85
C GLN A 35 24.30 1.42 22.12
N LEU A 36 23.35 0.59 21.71
CA LEU A 36 22.09 1.04 21.13
C LEU A 36 21.30 1.82 22.19
N ALA A 37 20.85 3.02 21.85
CA ALA A 37 20.02 3.85 22.70
C ALA A 37 18.76 4.30 21.95
N ASP A 38 17.65 4.36 22.67
CA ASP A 38 16.42 4.95 22.14
C ASP A 38 16.50 6.48 22.28
N GLY A 39 16.39 7.17 21.14
CA GLY A 39 16.31 8.62 21.06
C GLY A 39 14.88 9.15 20.84
N GLY A 40 13.89 8.26 20.74
CA GLY A 40 12.52 8.60 20.36
C GLY A 40 12.51 9.35 19.03
N LEU A 41 11.90 10.54 18.98
CA LEU A 41 11.89 11.37 17.78
C LEU A 41 13.18 12.18 17.56
N CYS A 42 14.15 12.16 18.48
CA CYS A 42 15.38 12.96 18.42
C CYS A 42 15.12 14.45 18.16
N THR A 43 14.15 15.04 18.86
CA THR A 43 13.78 16.46 18.75
C THR A 43 14.61 17.38 19.64
N SER A 44 15.38 16.81 20.58
CA SER A 44 16.25 17.53 21.50
C SER A 44 17.46 16.69 21.86
N ALA A 45 18.55 17.33 22.29
CA ALA A 45 19.74 16.61 22.74
C ALA A 45 19.46 15.79 24.01
N GLY A 46 19.86 14.51 24.00
CA GLY A 46 19.81 13.61 25.15
C GLY A 46 21.20 13.24 25.67
N SER A 47 21.28 12.40 26.71
CA SER A 47 22.55 11.90 27.24
C SER A 47 23.01 10.64 26.48
N TRP A 48 23.51 10.82 25.26
CA TRP A 48 23.87 9.73 24.34
C TRP A 48 25.37 9.59 24.07
N GLY A 49 26.22 10.10 24.96
CA GLY A 49 27.67 10.02 24.86
C GLY A 49 28.19 8.65 24.41
N GLY A 50 28.75 8.58 23.20
CA GLY A 50 29.34 7.38 22.61
C GLY A 50 28.34 6.30 22.17
N LYS A 51 27.04 6.60 22.12
CA LYS A 51 25.98 5.63 21.80
C LYS A 51 25.54 5.71 20.35
N VAL A 52 25.04 4.59 19.83
CA VAL A 52 24.33 4.55 18.54
C VAL A 52 22.86 4.83 18.83
N VAL A 53 22.36 5.99 18.38
CA VAL A 53 21.02 6.48 18.74
C VAL A 53 20.03 6.11 17.65
N MET A 54 18.95 5.43 18.06
CA MET A 54 17.79 5.13 17.22
C MET A 54 16.81 6.31 17.27
N CYS A 55 16.46 6.85 16.12
CA CYS A 55 15.52 7.96 15.99
C CYS A 55 14.34 7.54 15.11
N GLU A 56 13.12 7.65 15.59
CA GLU A 56 11.94 7.48 14.74
C GLU A 56 11.78 8.66 13.79
N ARG A 57 11.42 8.38 12.54
CA ARG A 57 11.03 9.40 11.58
C ARG A 57 9.77 10.12 12.05
N GLY A 58 9.68 11.42 11.76
CA GLY A 58 8.52 12.23 12.12
C GLY A 58 8.47 13.48 11.26
N THR A 59 7.89 14.54 11.80
CA THR A 59 7.80 15.85 11.11
C THR A 59 9.10 16.66 11.16
N THR A 60 9.98 16.39 12.12
CA THR A 60 11.30 17.02 12.25
C THR A 60 12.24 16.60 11.14
N SER A 61 13.04 17.53 10.61
CA SER A 61 13.97 17.27 9.52
C SER A 61 15.07 16.28 9.93
N PHE A 62 15.65 15.57 8.95
CA PHE A 62 16.77 14.66 9.22
C PHE A 62 18.01 15.42 9.74
N ALA A 63 18.26 16.63 9.24
CA ALA A 63 19.33 17.49 9.71
C ALA A 63 19.16 17.84 11.20
N ASP A 64 17.96 18.22 11.63
CA ASP A 64 17.71 18.57 13.02
C ASP A 64 17.82 17.34 13.95
N LYS A 65 17.35 16.17 13.49
CA LYS A 65 17.49 14.92 14.25
C LYS A 65 18.95 14.56 14.47
N VAL A 66 19.75 14.60 13.40
CA VAL A 66 21.19 14.30 13.47
C VAL A 66 21.91 15.36 14.32
N ALA A 67 21.55 16.64 14.19
CA ALA A 67 22.10 17.72 15.00
C ALA A 67 21.79 17.55 16.50
N ALA A 68 20.56 17.16 16.85
CA ALA A 68 20.16 16.89 18.23
C ALA A 68 20.91 15.67 18.80
N ALA A 69 21.02 14.60 18.03
CA ALA A 69 21.71 13.38 18.44
C ALA A 69 23.22 13.62 18.66
N GLN A 70 23.89 14.29 17.73
CA GLN A 70 25.33 14.62 17.88
C GLN A 70 25.55 15.61 19.02
N ALA A 71 24.64 16.58 19.25
CA ALA A 71 24.72 17.48 20.40
C ALA A 71 24.56 16.72 21.74
N GLY A 72 23.80 15.62 21.74
CA GLY A 72 23.72 14.67 22.85
C GLY A 72 24.93 13.75 22.99
N GLY A 73 25.92 13.86 22.11
CA GLY A 73 27.15 13.08 22.12
C GLY A 73 27.05 11.70 21.46
N ALA A 74 26.04 11.46 20.61
CA ALA A 74 25.92 10.21 19.86
C ALA A 74 27.19 9.91 19.05
N SER A 75 27.55 8.63 18.91
CA SER A 75 28.62 8.18 18.01
C SER A 75 28.10 7.89 16.59
N ALA A 76 26.83 7.51 16.46
CA ALA A 76 26.12 7.35 15.20
C ALA A 76 24.62 7.57 15.40
N VAL A 77 23.93 7.86 14.30
CA VAL A 77 22.47 8.06 14.29
C VAL A 77 21.84 7.08 13.31
N VAL A 78 20.76 6.42 13.71
CA VAL A 78 20.01 5.52 12.83
C VAL A 78 18.55 5.95 12.87
N ILE A 79 18.04 6.43 11.74
CA ILE A 79 16.67 6.91 11.61
C ILE A 79 15.81 5.78 11.03
N TYR A 80 14.84 5.28 11.78
CA TYR A 80 13.91 4.27 11.29
C TYR A 80 12.60 4.90 10.85
N ASN A 81 11.97 4.31 9.83
CA ASN A 81 10.77 4.85 9.22
C ASN A 81 9.56 4.80 10.18
N ASN A 82 8.57 5.67 9.98
CA ASN A 82 7.31 5.71 10.73
C ASN A 82 6.11 5.12 9.95
N VAL A 83 6.39 4.62 8.75
CA VAL A 83 5.50 3.81 7.93
C VAL A 83 6.25 2.57 7.46
N PRO A 84 5.56 1.46 7.13
CA PRO A 84 6.20 0.23 6.72
C PRO A 84 7.23 0.42 5.59
N GLY A 85 8.37 -0.27 5.69
CA GLY A 85 9.45 -0.25 4.70
C GLY A 85 10.56 0.79 4.94
N GLY A 86 11.67 0.63 4.21
CA GLY A 86 12.83 1.53 4.25
C GLY A 86 12.62 2.84 3.49
N PHE A 87 13.57 3.77 3.63
CA PHE A 87 13.57 5.06 2.92
C PHE A 87 15.00 5.53 2.69
N ALA A 88 15.19 6.42 1.71
CA ALA A 88 16.41 7.21 1.56
C ALA A 88 16.20 8.62 2.14
N GLY A 89 17.25 9.18 2.76
CA GLY A 89 17.20 10.52 3.36
C GLY A 89 18.42 11.35 2.99
N THR A 90 18.28 12.67 3.02
CA THR A 90 19.36 13.64 2.81
C THR A 90 19.33 14.70 3.91
N LEU A 91 20.51 15.15 4.34
CA LEU A 91 20.65 16.31 5.23
C LEU A 91 20.47 17.64 4.48
N GLY A 92 20.40 17.61 3.15
CA GLY A 92 20.39 18.82 2.33
C GLY A 92 21.67 19.62 2.56
N THR A 93 21.54 20.84 3.09
CA THR A 93 22.68 21.71 3.45
C THR A 93 23.19 21.50 4.87
N GLY A 94 22.59 20.57 5.64
CA GLY A 94 23.02 20.24 6.99
C GLY A 94 24.37 19.53 7.00
N THR A 95 25.13 19.74 8.06
CA THR A 95 26.43 19.08 8.29
C THR A 95 26.32 18.08 9.43
N SER A 96 27.00 16.94 9.32
CA SER A 96 27.09 15.96 10.39
C SER A 96 28.54 15.67 10.77
N SER A 97 28.80 15.54 12.08
CA SER A 97 30.07 15.03 12.60
C SER A 97 30.01 13.54 12.95
N VAL A 98 28.88 12.88 12.69
CA VAL A 98 28.65 11.46 12.97
C VAL A 98 28.03 10.77 11.74
N PRO A 99 28.28 9.47 11.52
CA PRO A 99 27.58 8.74 10.47
C PRO A 99 26.09 8.66 10.82
N ALA A 100 25.22 8.94 9.84
CA ALA A 100 23.79 8.73 9.99
C ALA A 100 23.24 7.80 8.91
N LEU A 101 22.42 6.85 9.33
CA LEU A 101 21.81 5.83 8.49
C LEU A 101 20.28 5.90 8.58
N SER A 102 19.64 5.30 7.58
CA SER A 102 18.19 5.11 7.50
C SER A 102 17.86 3.62 7.45
N MET A 103 16.72 3.23 8.02
CA MET A 103 16.25 1.84 8.02
C MET A 103 14.71 1.73 8.01
N SER A 104 14.22 0.51 7.84
CA SER A 104 12.79 0.19 7.83
C SER A 104 12.11 0.45 9.18
N GLN A 105 10.78 0.64 9.19
CA GLN A 105 10.03 0.74 10.44
C GLN A 105 10.15 -0.53 11.27
N GLU A 106 10.04 -1.69 10.61
CA GLU A 106 9.97 -3.01 11.22
C GLU A 106 11.27 -3.33 11.96
N ASP A 107 12.42 -3.14 11.31
CA ASP A 107 13.72 -3.41 11.90
C ASP A 107 14.04 -2.40 13.02
N GLY A 108 13.65 -1.13 12.84
CA GLY A 108 13.83 -0.09 13.85
C GLY A 108 13.06 -0.37 15.13
N GLN A 109 11.78 -0.72 15.00
CA GLN A 109 10.91 -1.09 16.13
C GLN A 109 11.40 -2.37 16.82
N ALA A 110 11.89 -3.36 16.08
CA ALA A 110 12.47 -4.58 16.64
C ALA A 110 13.72 -4.28 17.48
N LEU A 111 14.59 -3.39 16.99
CA LEU A 111 15.80 -2.98 17.72
C LEU A 111 15.48 -2.18 18.99
N VAL A 112 14.57 -1.21 18.90
CA VAL A 112 14.14 -0.41 20.07
C VAL A 112 13.39 -1.29 21.09
N GLY A 113 12.59 -2.25 20.64
CA GLY A 113 11.81 -3.12 21.52
C GLY A 113 12.60 -4.23 22.21
N GLY A 114 13.75 -4.64 21.66
CA GLY A 114 14.44 -5.86 22.13
C GLY A 114 15.97 -5.81 22.19
N SER A 115 16.62 -4.76 21.69
CA SER A 115 18.09 -4.72 21.54
C SER A 115 18.76 -3.48 22.13
N LEU A 116 18.03 -2.66 22.88
CA LEU A 116 18.61 -1.52 23.60
C LEU A 116 19.72 -1.99 24.55
N GLY A 117 20.82 -1.22 24.62
CA GLY A 117 22.01 -1.55 25.41
C GLY A 117 22.98 -2.54 24.76
N GLN A 118 22.58 -3.26 23.70
CA GLN A 118 23.52 -4.08 22.93
C GLN A 118 24.48 -3.22 22.12
N THR A 119 25.68 -3.74 21.87
CA THR A 119 26.65 -3.05 21.00
C THR A 119 26.18 -3.09 19.56
N ALA A 120 26.03 -1.90 18.98
CA ALA A 120 25.81 -1.67 17.57
C ALA A 120 27.11 -1.21 16.90
N SER A 121 27.37 -1.71 15.71
CA SER A 121 28.47 -1.30 14.83
C SER A 121 27.87 -0.74 13.55
N VAL A 122 28.29 0.47 13.19
CA VAL A 122 27.80 1.25 12.05
C VAL A 122 28.98 1.59 11.14
N SER A 123 28.80 1.40 9.84
CA SER A 123 29.70 1.89 8.80
C SER A 123 28.89 2.60 7.72
N SER A 124 29.38 3.75 7.28
CA SER A 124 28.88 4.51 6.13
C SER A 124 29.96 4.69 5.06
N VAL A 125 31.02 3.88 5.14
CA VAL A 125 32.13 3.91 4.17
C VAL A 125 31.75 3.02 2.98
N PRO A 126 31.68 3.58 1.75
CA PRO A 126 31.34 2.78 0.58
C PRO A 126 32.38 1.68 0.35
N GLN A 127 31.92 0.44 0.22
CA GLN A 127 32.76 -0.69 -0.20
C GLN A 127 32.48 -1.02 -1.67
N SER A 128 33.53 -1.09 -2.48
CA SER A 128 33.47 -1.60 -3.85
C SER A 128 33.65 -3.11 -3.90
N ASN A 129 33.09 -3.77 -4.93
CA ASN A 129 33.06 -5.23 -5.08
C ASN A 129 32.39 -5.96 -3.91
N ALA A 130 31.38 -5.31 -3.32
CA ALA A 130 30.59 -5.93 -2.27
C ALA A 130 29.38 -6.66 -2.89
N SER A 131 29.03 -7.83 -2.36
CA SER A 131 27.71 -8.44 -2.57
C SER A 131 26.71 -7.72 -1.68
N GLY A 132 26.29 -6.52 -2.09
CA GLY A 132 25.43 -5.63 -1.32
C GLY A 132 23.99 -5.61 -1.79
N TYR A 133 23.11 -5.13 -0.92
CA TYR A 133 21.75 -4.73 -1.25
C TYR A 133 21.55 -3.28 -0.81
N ALA A 134 20.83 -2.52 -1.62
CA ALA A 134 20.45 -1.15 -1.31
C ALA A 134 18.99 -0.92 -1.67
N TYR A 135 18.32 -0.03 -0.92
CA TYR A 135 17.02 0.49 -1.33
C TYR A 135 17.24 1.56 -2.39
N LEU A 136 16.66 1.33 -3.58
CA LEU A 136 16.67 2.28 -4.68
C LEU A 136 15.25 2.56 -5.14
N ASP A 137 15.03 3.79 -5.61
CA ASP A 137 13.74 4.27 -6.07
C ASP A 137 13.82 4.73 -7.53
N GLY A 138 12.71 4.58 -8.25
CA GLY A 138 12.60 5.00 -9.66
C GLY A 138 11.92 3.97 -10.55
N THR A 139 11.51 4.41 -11.74
CA THR A 139 10.91 3.54 -12.78
C THR A 139 11.89 2.47 -13.26
N SER A 140 13.20 2.72 -13.13
CA SER A 140 14.26 1.74 -13.35
C SER A 140 14.12 0.51 -12.46
N MET A 141 13.60 0.64 -11.23
CA MET A 141 13.37 -0.50 -10.32
C MET A 141 12.00 -1.15 -10.60
N ALA A 142 11.01 -0.39 -11.07
CA ALA A 142 9.72 -0.94 -11.52
C ALA A 142 9.86 -1.81 -12.78
N THR A 143 10.74 -1.40 -13.71
CA THR A 143 10.98 -2.09 -14.98
C THR A 143 11.35 -3.57 -14.82
N PRO A 144 12.34 -3.99 -14.00
CA PRO A 144 12.67 -5.39 -13.80
C PRO A 144 11.57 -6.20 -13.10
N HIS A 145 10.72 -5.56 -12.30
CA HIS A 145 9.54 -6.24 -11.75
C HIS A 145 8.55 -6.57 -12.87
N VAL A 146 8.26 -5.61 -13.76
CA VAL A 146 7.36 -5.83 -14.90
C VAL A 146 7.94 -6.83 -15.89
N SER A 147 9.22 -6.73 -16.25
CA SER A 147 9.84 -7.66 -17.20
C SER A 147 10.01 -9.07 -16.62
N GLY A 148 10.35 -9.18 -15.34
CA GLY A 148 10.40 -10.47 -14.63
C GLY A 148 9.01 -11.10 -14.51
N GLY A 149 8.00 -10.33 -14.13
CA GLY A 149 6.60 -10.78 -14.10
C GLY A 149 6.10 -11.22 -15.47
N ALA A 150 6.39 -10.46 -16.53
CA ALA A 150 6.06 -10.84 -17.89
C ALA A 150 6.72 -12.15 -18.32
N ALA A 151 7.99 -12.38 -17.93
CA ALA A 151 8.68 -13.63 -18.21
C ALA A 151 8.02 -14.83 -17.50
N VAL A 152 7.60 -14.66 -16.23
CA VAL A 152 6.87 -15.70 -15.48
C VAL A 152 5.53 -16.00 -16.15
N VAL A 153 4.76 -14.96 -16.51
CA VAL A 153 3.49 -15.12 -17.22
C VAL A 153 3.70 -15.85 -18.54
N TRP A 154 4.69 -15.45 -19.33
CA TRP A 154 4.97 -16.08 -20.62
C TRP A 154 5.47 -17.52 -20.47
N SER A 155 6.22 -17.85 -19.42
CA SER A 155 6.66 -19.24 -19.17
C SER A 155 5.52 -20.21 -18.93
N ALA A 156 4.35 -19.72 -18.47
CA ALA A 156 3.16 -20.53 -18.28
C ALA A 156 2.50 -20.94 -19.61
N ASN A 157 2.65 -20.12 -20.66
CA ASN A 157 2.24 -20.46 -22.02
C ASN A 157 3.30 -19.99 -23.04
N PRO A 158 4.36 -20.78 -23.27
CA PRO A 158 5.45 -20.39 -24.18
C PRO A 158 5.03 -20.20 -25.64
N SER A 159 3.84 -20.71 -26.02
CA SER A 159 3.28 -20.52 -27.37
C SER A 159 2.52 -19.20 -27.55
N ALA A 160 2.24 -18.49 -26.46
CA ALA A 160 1.59 -17.19 -26.51
C ALA A 160 2.46 -16.16 -27.25
N SER A 161 1.82 -15.28 -28.01
CA SER A 161 2.46 -14.10 -28.58
C SER A 161 2.74 -13.05 -27.51
N ASN A 162 3.70 -12.17 -27.77
CA ASN A 162 3.96 -11.00 -26.95
C ASN A 162 2.71 -10.11 -26.73
N GLN A 163 1.82 -10.04 -27.72
CA GLN A 163 0.56 -9.29 -27.62
C GLN A 163 -0.40 -9.94 -26.61
N GLN A 164 -0.50 -11.27 -26.60
CA GLN A 164 -1.32 -12.01 -25.64
C GLN A 164 -0.79 -11.86 -24.21
N VAL A 165 0.53 -11.93 -24.04
CA VAL A 165 1.19 -11.70 -22.74
C VAL A 165 0.93 -10.27 -22.25
N ARG A 166 1.11 -9.28 -23.12
CA ARG A 166 0.82 -7.88 -22.79
C ARG A 166 -0.66 -7.67 -22.45
N ALA A 167 -1.57 -8.30 -23.20
CA ALA A 167 -2.99 -8.23 -22.93
C ALA A 167 -3.32 -8.81 -21.55
N ALA A 168 -2.83 -10.02 -21.24
CA ALA A 168 -3.03 -10.65 -19.93
C ALA A 168 -2.51 -9.79 -18.78
N LEU A 169 -1.31 -9.22 -18.90
CA LEU A 169 -0.74 -8.33 -17.89
C LEU A 169 -1.55 -7.03 -17.70
N THR A 170 -2.09 -6.46 -18.79
CA THR A 170 -2.80 -5.17 -18.73
C THR A 170 -4.27 -5.32 -18.36
N SER A 171 -4.94 -6.41 -18.74
CA SER A 171 -6.34 -6.65 -18.40
C SER A 171 -6.53 -7.12 -16.95
N THR A 172 -5.48 -7.62 -16.31
CA THR A 172 -5.53 -8.14 -14.93
C THR A 172 -4.86 -7.23 -13.91
N ALA A 173 -4.29 -6.10 -14.36
CA ALA A 173 -3.70 -5.12 -13.46
C ALA A 173 -4.77 -4.59 -12.49
N LEU A 174 -4.38 -4.43 -11.22
CA LEU A 174 -5.21 -3.78 -10.22
C LEU A 174 -5.19 -2.28 -10.48
N ASP A 175 -6.30 -1.75 -10.98
CA ASP A 175 -6.44 -0.33 -11.30
C ASP A 175 -6.15 0.56 -10.08
N LEU A 176 -5.35 1.61 -10.32
CA LEU A 176 -4.94 2.57 -9.31
C LEU A 176 -5.16 3.96 -9.89
N GLY A 177 -5.66 4.89 -9.07
CA GLY A 177 -5.90 6.26 -9.52
C GLY A 177 -7.29 6.42 -10.12
N THR A 178 -7.37 6.97 -11.34
CA THR A 178 -8.67 7.20 -12.00
C THR A 178 -9.13 5.93 -12.66
N ALA A 179 -10.42 5.58 -12.53
CA ALA A 179 -10.97 4.38 -13.13
C ALA A 179 -10.61 4.24 -14.62
N GLY A 180 -10.03 3.09 -14.99
CA GLY A 180 -9.53 2.80 -16.32
C GLY A 180 -8.07 3.26 -16.52
N ARG A 181 -7.60 3.22 -17.77
CA ARG A 181 -6.20 3.58 -18.03
C ARG A 181 -5.96 5.07 -17.77
N ASP A 182 -4.98 5.39 -16.92
CA ASP A 182 -4.54 6.76 -16.69
C ASP A 182 -3.04 6.99 -16.98
N ASN A 183 -2.60 8.25 -16.93
CA ASN A 183 -1.24 8.66 -17.28
C ASN A 183 -0.22 8.46 -16.13
N TYR A 184 -0.67 8.16 -14.91
CA TYR A 184 0.19 8.02 -13.73
C TYR A 184 0.48 6.54 -13.42
N TYR A 185 -0.55 5.70 -13.48
CA TYR A 185 -0.49 4.28 -13.14
C TYR A 185 -0.68 3.36 -14.36
N GLY A 186 -1.04 3.91 -15.53
CA GLY A 186 -1.31 3.09 -16.70
C GLY A 186 -2.58 2.27 -16.46
N TYR A 187 -2.47 0.94 -16.55
CA TYR A 187 -3.58 0.03 -16.20
C TYR A 187 -3.57 -0.37 -14.70
N GLY A 188 -2.60 0.13 -13.92
CA GLY A 188 -2.49 -0.14 -12.49
C GLY A 188 -1.37 -1.11 -12.12
N LEU A 189 -1.48 -1.69 -10.92
CA LEU A 189 -0.48 -2.57 -10.32
C LEU A 189 -0.57 -3.99 -10.91
N MET A 190 0.50 -4.44 -11.57
CA MET A 190 0.61 -5.76 -12.19
C MET A 190 0.30 -6.90 -11.21
N GLN A 191 -0.59 -7.82 -11.62
CA GLN A 191 -0.97 -9.02 -10.86
C GLN A 191 -0.48 -10.28 -11.60
N VAL A 192 0.72 -10.78 -11.26
CA VAL A 192 1.37 -11.89 -11.98
C VAL A 192 0.50 -13.16 -11.97
N PHE A 193 -0.10 -13.51 -10.84
CA PHE A 193 -0.95 -14.70 -10.72
C PHE A 193 -2.18 -14.63 -11.63
N ALA A 194 -2.91 -13.51 -11.58
CA ALA A 194 -4.09 -13.30 -12.43
C ALA A 194 -3.74 -13.30 -13.92
N ALA A 195 -2.58 -12.72 -14.29
CA ALA A 195 -2.10 -12.72 -15.66
C ALA A 195 -1.72 -14.13 -16.17
N VAL A 196 -1.17 -15.01 -15.31
CA VAL A 196 -0.92 -16.41 -15.65
C VAL A 196 -2.24 -17.13 -15.95
N GLU A 197 -3.22 -17.03 -15.05
CA GLU A 197 -4.54 -17.66 -15.21
C GLU A 197 -5.22 -17.20 -16.50
N ALA A 198 -5.20 -15.88 -16.76
CA ALA A 198 -5.75 -15.30 -17.98
C ALA A 198 -5.07 -15.80 -19.27
N LEU A 199 -3.77 -16.14 -19.22
CA LEU A 199 -2.99 -16.56 -20.40
C LEU A 199 -3.11 -18.06 -20.72
N VAL A 200 -3.24 -18.92 -19.71
CA VAL A 200 -3.26 -20.38 -19.90
C VAL A 200 -4.66 -20.95 -20.19
N GLY A 201 -5.70 -20.12 -20.15
CA GLY A 201 -7.07 -20.54 -20.43
C GLY A 201 -7.71 -21.35 -19.30
N GLY A 202 -7.07 -21.42 -18.12
CA GLY A 202 -7.73 -21.79 -16.88
C GLY A 202 -8.69 -20.67 -16.52
N GLY A 203 -10.00 -20.92 -16.62
CA GLY A 203 -11.01 -19.97 -16.20
C GLY A 203 -10.88 -19.66 -14.71
N GLY A 204 -10.09 -18.65 -14.37
CA GLY A 204 -9.83 -18.16 -13.03
C GLY A 204 -10.13 -16.66 -12.98
N THR A 205 -11.38 -16.31 -12.73
CA THR A 205 -11.78 -14.99 -12.28
C THR A 205 -11.20 -14.72 -10.89
N GLY A 206 -10.16 -13.88 -10.79
CA GLY A 206 -9.69 -13.30 -9.51
C GLY A 206 -8.56 -12.28 -9.70
N PRO A 207 -8.47 -11.24 -8.85
CA PRO A 207 -9.35 -10.07 -8.84
C PRO A 207 -8.64 -8.87 -9.48
N GLY A 208 -8.96 -8.60 -10.74
CA GLY A 208 -8.94 -7.29 -11.37
C GLY A 208 -10.23 -7.19 -12.20
N PRO A 209 -10.95 -6.05 -12.22
CA PRO A 209 -12.30 -6.03 -12.77
C PRO A 209 -12.22 -6.11 -14.30
N GLY A 210 -12.34 -7.33 -14.84
CA GLY A 210 -13.24 -7.50 -15.97
C GLY A 210 -14.65 -7.04 -15.56
N PRO A 211 -15.54 -6.67 -16.50
CA PRO A 211 -16.86 -6.13 -16.17
C PRO A 211 -17.52 -7.04 -15.15
N VAL A 212 -17.66 -6.54 -13.92
CA VAL A 212 -18.22 -7.34 -12.83
C VAL A 212 -19.65 -7.65 -13.23
N ALA A 213 -20.04 -8.92 -13.18
CA ALA A 213 -21.38 -9.33 -13.57
C ALA A 213 -22.40 -8.48 -12.80
N ALA A 214 -23.41 -7.97 -13.50
CA ALA A 214 -24.46 -7.17 -12.89
C ALA A 214 -25.11 -7.94 -11.71
N PRO A 215 -25.55 -7.24 -10.66
CA PRO A 215 -26.32 -7.87 -9.59
C PRO A 215 -27.53 -8.62 -10.15
N SER A 216 -27.87 -9.76 -9.58
CA SER A 216 -28.89 -10.68 -10.09
C SER A 216 -29.86 -11.11 -9.00
N SER A 217 -31.01 -11.66 -9.39
CA SER A 217 -32.02 -12.18 -8.45
C SER A 217 -32.50 -11.14 -7.41
N LEU A 218 -32.57 -9.87 -7.80
CA LEU A 218 -33.05 -8.80 -6.92
C LEU A 218 -34.51 -9.07 -6.53
N THR A 219 -34.76 -9.03 -5.23
CA THR A 219 -36.08 -9.09 -4.61
C THR A 219 -36.27 -7.91 -3.68
N ALA A 220 -37.51 -7.40 -3.60
CA ALA A 220 -37.87 -6.26 -2.77
C ALA A 220 -39.04 -6.63 -1.85
N TYR A 221 -38.93 -6.28 -0.57
CA TYR A 221 -39.88 -6.60 0.49
C TYR A 221 -40.35 -5.31 1.15
N ASN A 222 -41.64 -5.22 1.47
CA ASN A 222 -42.18 -4.14 2.31
C ASN A 222 -42.25 -4.62 3.76
N TYR A 223 -41.51 -3.98 4.65
CA TYR A 223 -41.50 -4.30 6.08
C TYR A 223 -42.50 -3.47 6.90
N GLY A 224 -43.29 -2.62 6.25
CA GLY A 224 -44.30 -1.78 6.87
C GLY A 224 -43.72 -0.50 7.47
N THR A 225 -44.53 0.18 8.28
CA THR A 225 -44.16 1.47 8.89
C THR A 225 -43.38 1.26 10.18
N ILE A 226 -42.13 1.69 10.21
CA ILE A 226 -41.23 1.63 11.37
C ILE A 226 -40.73 3.05 11.66
N LYS A 227 -40.94 3.54 12.89
CA LYS A 227 -40.52 4.88 13.35
C LYS A 227 -40.90 6.02 12.38
N GLY A 228 -42.09 5.94 11.77
CA GLY A 228 -42.63 6.97 10.88
C GLY A 228 -42.12 6.94 9.43
N ASN A 229 -41.33 5.93 9.05
CA ASN A 229 -40.96 5.67 7.65
C ASN A 229 -41.48 4.28 7.25
N VAL A 230 -41.79 4.10 5.97
CA VAL A 230 -41.98 2.76 5.40
C VAL A 230 -40.60 2.21 5.06
N GLU A 231 -40.28 1.01 5.55
CA GLU A 231 -38.99 0.36 5.26
C GLU A 231 -39.15 -0.70 4.17
N PHE A 232 -38.27 -0.64 3.16
CA PHE A 232 -38.19 -1.62 2.09
C PHE A 232 -36.87 -2.36 2.16
N GLY A 233 -36.94 -3.68 2.34
CA GLY A 233 -35.78 -4.57 2.30
C GLY A 233 -35.50 -5.01 0.87
N LEU A 234 -34.24 -4.96 0.45
CA LEU A 234 -33.75 -5.48 -0.82
C LEU A 234 -32.80 -6.64 -0.55
N GLN A 235 -32.89 -7.69 -1.35
CA GLN A 235 -31.94 -8.82 -1.35
C GLN A 235 -31.57 -9.20 -2.78
N TRP A 236 -30.29 -9.46 -3.03
CA TRP A 236 -29.78 -9.85 -4.35
C TRP A 236 -28.53 -10.74 -4.22
N SER A 237 -28.10 -11.29 -5.36
CA SER A 237 -26.88 -12.09 -5.46
C SER A 237 -25.94 -11.52 -6.52
N GLY A 238 -24.63 -11.63 -6.29
CA GLY A 238 -23.61 -11.11 -7.21
C GLY A 238 -23.45 -9.59 -7.16
N GLY A 239 -22.84 -9.02 -8.20
CA GLY A 239 -22.44 -7.61 -8.24
C GLY A 239 -21.04 -7.34 -7.69
N ASP A 240 -20.57 -6.12 -7.89
CA ASP A 240 -19.27 -5.62 -7.44
C ASP A 240 -19.23 -5.35 -5.93
N VAL A 241 -18.04 -5.11 -5.39
CA VAL A 241 -17.80 -4.80 -3.98
C VAL A 241 -18.54 -3.54 -3.51
N LYS A 242 -18.87 -2.65 -4.46
CA LYS A 242 -19.69 -1.47 -4.23
C LYS A 242 -20.88 -1.44 -5.19
N ILE A 243 -22.03 -1.03 -4.66
CA ILE A 243 -23.29 -0.94 -5.41
C ILE A 243 -23.94 0.44 -5.31
N ASP A 244 -24.68 0.79 -6.35
CA ASP A 244 -25.64 1.90 -6.36
C ASP A 244 -27.06 1.33 -6.30
N VAL A 245 -27.93 1.91 -5.47
CA VAL A 245 -29.34 1.51 -5.36
C VAL A 245 -30.22 2.59 -5.97
N TYR A 246 -31.13 2.19 -6.84
CA TYR A 246 -32.11 3.05 -7.47
C TYR A 246 -33.52 2.67 -7.05
N ARG A 247 -34.35 3.69 -6.81
CA ARG A 247 -35.79 3.59 -6.58
C ARG A 247 -36.51 4.42 -7.63
N SER A 248 -37.30 3.76 -8.48
CA SER A 248 -38.10 4.37 -9.55
C SER A 248 -37.27 5.33 -10.42
N GLY A 249 -36.08 4.88 -10.82
CA GLY A 249 -35.13 5.64 -11.62
C GLY A 249 -34.27 6.66 -10.85
N SER A 250 -34.59 6.97 -9.59
CA SER A 250 -33.79 7.88 -8.76
C SER A 250 -32.77 7.12 -7.93
N LYS A 251 -31.50 7.54 -7.94
CA LYS A 251 -30.45 6.95 -7.09
C LYS A 251 -30.71 7.31 -5.62
N VAL A 252 -30.92 6.30 -4.77
CA VAL A 252 -31.18 6.47 -3.33
C VAL A 252 -29.95 6.15 -2.47
N ALA A 253 -29.02 5.36 -2.99
CA ALA A 253 -27.72 5.09 -2.35
C ALA A 253 -26.64 4.96 -3.41
N SER A 254 -25.41 5.38 -3.09
CA SER A 254 -24.29 5.27 -4.01
C SER A 254 -23.02 4.77 -3.32
N GLY A 255 -22.30 3.87 -3.99
CA GLY A 255 -21.03 3.33 -3.52
C GLY A 255 -21.10 2.60 -2.19
N VAL A 256 -22.26 2.05 -1.83
CA VAL A 256 -22.44 1.30 -0.57
C VAL A 256 -21.82 -0.09 -0.70
N GLY A 257 -21.29 -0.62 0.39
CA GLY A 257 -20.68 -1.97 0.39
C GLY A 257 -21.71 -3.03 0.01
N ASN A 258 -21.32 -3.96 -0.87
CA ASN A 258 -22.21 -5.04 -1.29
C ASN A 258 -22.29 -6.15 -0.24
N THR A 259 -23.34 -6.12 0.57
CA THR A 259 -23.67 -7.16 1.55
C THR A 259 -24.78 -8.10 1.07
N GLY A 260 -25.13 -8.07 -0.22
CA GLY A 260 -26.28 -8.80 -0.79
C GLY A 260 -27.65 -8.31 -0.30
N SER A 261 -27.70 -7.20 0.44
CA SER A 261 -28.93 -6.64 0.98
C SER A 261 -28.83 -5.15 1.26
N TYR A 262 -29.97 -4.44 1.22
CA TYR A 262 -30.06 -3.02 1.52
C TYR A 262 -31.45 -2.69 2.09
N THR A 263 -31.54 -1.74 3.02
CA THR A 263 -32.83 -1.26 3.54
C THR A 263 -33.02 0.21 3.18
N ASP A 264 -34.06 0.49 2.41
CA ASP A 264 -34.46 1.85 2.05
C ASP A 264 -35.59 2.33 2.97
N ARG A 265 -35.48 3.57 3.48
CA ARG A 265 -36.44 4.15 4.43
C ARG A 265 -37.11 5.35 3.79
N VAL A 266 -38.43 5.29 3.61
CA VAL A 266 -39.17 6.25 2.80
C VAL A 266 -40.31 6.87 3.59
N LYS A 267 -40.45 8.19 3.54
CA LYS A 267 -41.66 8.87 4.02
C LYS A 267 -42.73 8.81 2.94
N VAL A 268 -43.76 8.01 3.18
CA VAL A 268 -44.95 7.94 2.34
C VAL A 268 -46.07 8.75 3.01
N LYS A 269 -46.84 9.50 2.23
CA LYS A 269 -48.03 10.21 2.74
C LYS A 269 -49.09 9.21 3.20
N LYS A 270 -49.75 9.52 4.32
CA LYS A 270 -50.83 8.69 4.87
C LYS A 270 -51.92 8.48 3.81
N ASN A 271 -52.43 7.24 3.70
CA ASN A 271 -53.46 6.83 2.73
C ASN A 271 -53.06 6.94 1.25
N THR A 272 -51.76 6.92 0.95
CA THR A 272 -51.25 6.83 -0.43
C THR A 272 -50.79 5.41 -0.69
N SER A 273 -51.33 4.78 -1.73
CA SER A 273 -50.87 3.47 -2.19
C SER A 273 -50.12 3.60 -3.52
N GLY A 274 -49.05 2.84 -3.70
CA GLY A 274 -48.27 2.88 -4.93
C GLY A 274 -47.37 1.66 -5.10
N THR A 275 -46.48 1.75 -6.09
CA THR A 275 -45.45 0.73 -6.34
C THR A 275 -44.12 1.43 -6.56
N PHE A 276 -43.08 0.93 -5.89
CA PHE A 276 -41.70 1.30 -6.18
C PHE A 276 -41.04 0.19 -6.97
N THR A 277 -40.30 0.54 -8.02
CA THR A 277 -39.41 -0.37 -8.73
C THR A 277 -37.97 -0.09 -8.31
N TYR A 278 -37.29 -1.11 -7.80
CA TYR A 278 -35.89 -1.04 -7.38
C TYR A 278 -34.97 -1.68 -8.41
N GLN A 279 -33.78 -1.10 -8.54
CA GLN A 279 -32.67 -1.68 -9.30
C GLN A 279 -31.38 -1.50 -8.49
N VAL A 280 -30.50 -2.49 -8.55
CA VAL A 280 -29.17 -2.44 -7.96
C VAL A 280 -28.15 -2.56 -9.07
N CYS A 281 -27.19 -1.63 -9.11
CA CYS A 281 -26.16 -1.59 -10.14
C CYS A 281 -24.77 -1.65 -9.50
N ASN A 282 -23.78 -2.10 -10.25
CA ASN A 282 -22.38 -1.89 -9.84
C ASN A 282 -22.12 -0.39 -9.75
N ALA A 283 -21.42 0.06 -8.71
CA ALA A 283 -21.30 1.48 -8.41
C ALA A 283 -20.61 2.23 -9.56
N GLY A 284 -21.25 3.28 -10.08
CA GLY A 284 -20.70 4.07 -11.18
C GLY A 284 -20.79 3.43 -12.57
N THR A 285 -21.47 2.28 -12.74
CA THR A 285 -21.68 1.63 -14.05
C THR A 285 -23.17 1.54 -14.41
N SER A 286 -23.45 1.10 -15.65
CA SER A 286 -24.80 0.78 -16.13
C SER A 286 -25.17 -0.71 -15.97
N ASP A 287 -24.34 -1.49 -15.28
CA ASP A 287 -24.53 -2.93 -15.08
C ASP A 287 -25.49 -3.16 -13.91
N CYS A 288 -26.77 -3.20 -14.24
CA CYS A 288 -27.86 -3.24 -13.28
C CYS A 288 -28.61 -4.57 -13.29
N SER A 289 -29.17 -4.91 -12.13
CA SER A 289 -30.14 -5.97 -12.01
C SER A 289 -31.41 -5.68 -12.82
N ALA A 290 -32.16 -6.75 -13.10
CA ALA A 290 -33.57 -6.62 -13.44
C ALA A 290 -34.31 -5.84 -12.33
N GLY A 291 -35.35 -5.10 -12.72
CA GLY A 291 -36.15 -4.32 -11.78
C GLY A 291 -37.01 -5.21 -10.89
N ALA A 292 -37.00 -4.94 -9.57
CA ALA A 292 -37.87 -5.60 -8.60
C ALA A 292 -38.91 -4.60 -8.09
N SER A 293 -40.20 -4.93 -8.21
CA SER A 293 -41.27 -4.03 -7.80
C SER A 293 -41.91 -4.44 -6.48
N VAL A 294 -42.21 -3.46 -5.63
CA VAL A 294 -42.84 -3.66 -4.32
C VAL A 294 -43.92 -2.61 -4.07
N ALA A 295 -45.07 -3.04 -3.58
CA ALA A 295 -46.19 -2.17 -3.25
C ALA A 295 -46.02 -1.51 -1.87
N TYR A 296 -46.60 -0.33 -1.70
CA TYR A 296 -46.61 0.43 -0.45
C TYR A 296 -47.90 1.21 -0.22
#